data_AF-A0A821RRV7-F1
#
_entry.id   AF-A0A821RRV7-F1
#
_cell.length_a   1.000
_cell.length_b   1.000
_cell.length_c   1.000
_cell.angle_alpha   90.00
_cell.angle_beta   90.00
_cell.angle_gamma   90.00
#
_symmetry.space_group_name_H-M   'P 1'
#
loop_
_entity.id
_entity.type
_entity.pdbx_description
1 polymer ?
#
loop_
_entity_poly.entity_id
_entity_poly.type
_entity_poly.pdbx_seq_one_letter_code
_entity_poly.pdbx_strand_id
1 'polypeptide(L)'
;MTTYTRSAGVTLKPIEVPKPLQDGEKFIKWDEDSGTGLPVTVRVDPNGFFLYWTDQNMEVEMLDIATIRDVRTGGYAKLPKVLTLRVNFMSSLLETLHG
;
A
#
# COMPACT_ATOMS: atom_id res chain seq x y z
N MET A 1 -40.81 -22.28 -13.90
CA MET A 1 -40.82 -20.88 -13.45
C MET A 1 -40.14 -20.84 -12.10
N THR A 2 -38.85 -20.51 -12.07
CA THR A 2 -38.07 -20.41 -10.82
C THR A 2 -38.13 -18.96 -10.37
N THR A 3 -38.78 -18.71 -9.23
CA THR A 3 -38.95 -17.38 -8.66
C THR A 3 -37.63 -16.93 -8.05
N TYR A 4 -37.01 -15.91 -8.63
CA TYR A 4 -35.88 -15.19 -8.04
C TYR A 4 -36.41 -14.33 -6.88
N THR A 5 -36.12 -14.76 -5.66
CA THR A 5 -36.32 -13.94 -4.46
C THR A 5 -35.49 -12.67 -4.60
N ARG A 6 -36.17 -11.53 -4.59
CA ARG A 6 -35.63 -10.17 -4.68
C ARG A 6 -34.57 -9.98 -3.58
N SER A 7 -33.29 -10.09 -3.91
CA SER A 7 -32.23 -9.63 -3.02
C SER A 7 -32.39 -8.12 -2.83
N ALA A 8 -32.35 -7.67 -1.58
CA ALA A 8 -32.38 -6.25 -1.25
C ALA A 8 -31.33 -5.51 -2.09
N GLY A 9 -31.72 -4.37 -2.69
CA GLY A 9 -31.02 -3.71 -3.80
C GLY A 9 -29.64 -3.16 -3.45
N VAL A 10 -28.64 -4.03 -3.37
CA VAL A 10 -27.23 -3.68 -3.37
C VAL A 10 -26.75 -3.73 -4.81
N THR A 11 -26.56 -2.55 -5.41
CA THR A 11 -25.88 -2.43 -6.70
C THR A 11 -24.37 -2.40 -6.44
N LEU A 12 -23.67 -3.44 -6.87
CA LEU A 12 -22.20 -3.45 -6.87
C LEU A 12 -21.71 -2.55 -8.01
N LYS A 13 -20.82 -1.60 -7.68
CA LYS A 13 -20.15 -0.77 -8.68
C LYS A 13 -18.76 -1.37 -8.99
N PRO A 14 -18.26 -1.22 -10.22
CA PRO A 14 -16.85 -1.45 -10.51
C PRO A 14 -15.96 -0.62 -9.59
N ILE A 15 -14.81 -1.18 -9.20
CA ILE A 15 -13.81 -0.43 -8.44
C ILE A 15 -13.17 0.59 -9.39
N GLU A 16 -13.16 1.86 -8.97
CA GLU A 16 -12.40 2.92 -9.62
C GLU A 16 -11.19 3.24 -8.75
N VAL A 17 -9.99 2.98 -9.26
CA VAL A 17 -8.75 3.27 -8.53
C VAL A 17 -8.48 4.78 -8.57
N PRO A 18 -8.32 5.46 -7.42
CA PRO A 18 -8.00 6.89 -7.39
C PRO A 18 -6.71 7.25 -8.13
N LYS A 19 -6.68 8.41 -8.79
CA LYS A 19 -5.49 8.90 -9.53
C LYS A 19 -4.20 8.93 -8.70
N PRO A 20 -4.18 9.38 -7.44
CA PRO A 20 -2.96 9.34 -6.63
C PRO A 20 -2.37 7.93 -6.47
N LEU A 21 -3.20 6.89 -6.42
CA LEU A 21 -2.72 5.51 -6.35
C LEU A 21 -2.17 5.00 -7.70
N GLN A 22 -2.70 5.50 -8.81
CA GLN A 22 -2.20 5.16 -10.15
C GLN A 22 -0.89 5.89 -10.47
N ASP A 23 -0.82 7.18 -10.16
CA ASP A 23 0.36 8.03 -10.38
C ASP A 23 1.52 7.58 -9.47
N GLY A 24 1.17 7.17 -8.25
CA GLY A 24 2.05 6.56 -7.27
C GLY A 24 2.68 7.56 -6.31
N GLU A 25 3.23 7.02 -5.24
CA GLU A 25 3.87 7.78 -4.18
C GLU A 25 5.21 7.14 -3.79
N LYS A 26 6.15 7.95 -3.30
CA LYS A 26 7.49 7.50 -2.92
C LYS A 26 7.47 6.92 -1.50
N PHE A 27 8.06 5.74 -1.35
CA PHE A 27 8.18 5.04 -0.07
C PHE A 27 9.58 4.50 0.15
N ILE A 28 9.87 4.12 1.40
CA ILE A 28 11.04 3.33 1.78
C ILE A 28 10.57 1.90 2.08
N LYS A 29 10.91 0.94 1.22
CA LYS A 29 10.72 -0.49 1.46
C LYS A 29 11.85 -0.98 2.37
N TRP A 30 11.53 -1.65 3.46
CA TRP A 30 12.51 -2.22 4.39
C TRP A 30 12.02 -3.56 4.93
N ASP A 31 12.96 -4.39 5.36
CA ASP A 31 12.70 -5.67 6.02
C ASP A 31 13.60 -5.83 7.26
N GLU A 32 13.36 -6.86 8.06
CA GLU A 32 14.12 -7.07 9.31
C GLU A 32 15.53 -7.62 9.08
N ASP A 33 15.78 -8.25 7.93
CA ASP A 33 17.01 -9.01 7.66
C ASP A 33 18.08 -8.11 7.01
N SER A 34 17.67 -7.18 6.14
CA SER A 34 18.57 -6.31 5.39
C SER A 34 19.13 -5.14 6.21
N GLY A 35 18.42 -4.72 7.26
CA GLY A 35 18.78 -3.57 8.11
C GLY A 35 18.86 -2.23 7.38
N THR A 36 18.42 -2.17 6.12
CA THR A 36 18.49 -0.99 5.24
C THR A 36 17.14 -0.76 4.57
N GLY A 37 16.92 0.46 4.07
CA GLY A 37 15.71 0.84 3.35
C GLY A 37 16.01 1.12 1.89
N LEU A 38 15.15 0.64 1.00
CA LEU A 38 15.20 0.84 -0.44
C LEU A 38 14.15 1.88 -0.86
N PRO A 39 14.54 2.99 -1.50
CA PRO A 39 13.60 3.93 -2.09
C PRO A 39 12.84 3.28 -3.25
N VAL A 40 11.52 3.30 -3.20
CA VAL A 40 10.64 2.75 -4.23
C VAL A 40 9.51 3.71 -4.55
N THR A 41 8.92 3.59 -5.74
CA THR A 41 7.63 4.22 -6.07
C THR A 41 6.55 3.16 -6.08
N VAL A 42 5.53 3.30 -5.22
CA VAL A 42 4.42 2.35 -5.09
C VAL A 42 3.22 2.84 -5.89
N ARG A 43 2.56 1.94 -6.63
CA ARG A 43 1.42 2.21 -7.49
C ARG A 43 0.40 1.07 -7.46
N VAL A 44 -0.83 1.39 -7.85
CA VAL A 44 -1.92 0.43 -8.10
C VAL A 44 -2.29 0.49 -9.58
N ASP A 45 -2.52 -0.65 -10.22
CA ASP A 45 -2.96 -0.67 -11.61
C ASP A 45 -4.39 -0.11 -11.76
N PRO A 46 -4.80 0.39 -12.94
CA PRO A 46 -6.12 1.02 -13.12
C PRO A 46 -7.31 0.12 -12.81
N ASN A 47 -7.16 -1.21 -12.86
CA ASN A 47 -8.23 -2.16 -12.56
C ASN A 47 -8.27 -2.59 -11.09
N GLY A 48 -7.26 -2.21 -10.28
CA GLY A 48 -7.21 -2.52 -8.85
C GLY A 48 -6.91 -3.99 -8.53
N PHE A 49 -6.14 -4.66 -9.38
CA PHE A 49 -5.72 -6.05 -9.19
C PHE A 49 -4.35 -6.17 -8.54
N PHE A 50 -3.44 -5.25 -8.84
CA PHE A 50 -2.05 -5.32 -8.42
C PHE A 50 -1.61 -4.04 -7.74
N LEU A 51 -0.96 -4.22 -6.59
CA LEU A 51 -0.06 -3.24 -6.00
C LEU A 51 1.33 -3.58 -6.52
N TYR A 52 2.06 -2.60 -7.05
CA TYR A 52 3.41 -2.82 -7.55
C TYR A 52 4.33 -1.69 -7.13
N TRP A 53 5.62 -1.98 -7.08
CA TRP A 53 6.62 -0.97 -6.80
C TRP A 53 7.84 -1.12 -7.69
N THR A 54 8.40 0.03 -8.07
CA THR A 54 9.59 0.12 -8.89
C THR A 54 10.72 0.73 -8.08
N ASP A 55 11.88 0.08 -8.10
CA ASP A 55 13.08 0.56 -7.42
C ASP A 55 13.90 1.50 -8.33
N GLN A 56 15.07 1.93 -7.85
CA GLN A 56 15.97 2.82 -8.60
C GLN A 56 16.67 2.13 -9.79
N ASN A 57 16.66 0.80 -9.85
CA ASN A 57 17.22 -0.01 -10.93
C ASN A 57 16.18 -0.32 -12.00
N MET A 58 14.96 0.21 -11.87
CA MET A 58 13.80 -0.10 -12.72
C MET A 58 13.29 -1.53 -12.59
N GLU A 59 13.68 -2.24 -11.53
CA GLU A 59 13.13 -3.55 -11.21
C GLU A 59 11.72 -3.36 -10.64
N VAL A 60 10.78 -4.19 -11.12
CA VAL A 60 9.37 -4.13 -10.73
C VAL A 60 8.99 -5.39 -9.99
N GLU A 61 8.52 -5.22 -8.76
CA GLU A 61 7.87 -6.28 -7.98
C GLU A 61 6.37 -6.00 -7.91
N MET A 62 5.57 -7.07 -7.83
CA MET A 62 4.11 -6.99 -7.82
C MET A 62 3.50 -7.86 -6.71
N LEU A 63 2.39 -7.39 -6.16
CA LEU A 63 1.56 -8.06 -5.17
C LEU A 63 0.11 -8.08 -5.66
N ASP A 64 -0.48 -9.27 -5.70
CA ASP A 64 -1.91 -9.45 -5.97
C ASP A 64 -2.73 -8.92 -4.79
N ILE A 65 -3.56 -7.91 -5.04
CA ILE A 65 -4.40 -7.27 -4.02
C ILE A 65 -5.38 -8.25 -3.40
N ALA A 66 -5.82 -9.28 -4.13
CA ALA A 66 -6.70 -10.32 -3.59
C ALA A 66 -6.04 -11.16 -2.48
N THR A 67 -4.71 -11.12 -2.37
CA THR A 67 -3.95 -11.82 -1.32
C THR A 67 -3.74 -10.99 -0.06
N ILE A 68 -4.02 -9.68 -0.11
CA ILE A 68 -3.87 -8.77 1.03
C ILE A 68 -4.94 -9.10 2.09
N ARG A 69 -4.48 -9.38 3.31
CA ARG A 69 -5.37 -9.67 4.45
C ARG A 69 -5.64 -8.44 5.33
N ASP A 70 -4.68 -7.53 5.40
CA ASP A 70 -4.71 -6.35 6.28
C ASP A 70 -3.65 -5.33 5.82
N VAL A 71 -3.92 -4.04 6.01
CA VAL A 71 -3.00 -2.93 5.73
C VAL A 71 -3.00 -2.00 6.93
N ARG A 72 -1.82 -1.73 7.50
CA ARG A 72 -1.66 -0.96 8.74
C ARG A 72 -0.86 0.31 8.52
N THR A 73 -1.24 1.36 9.23
CA THR A 73 -0.57 2.67 9.25
C THR A 73 -0.43 3.19 10.68
N GLY A 74 0.34 4.27 10.87
CA GLY A 74 0.50 4.93 12.16
C GLY A 74 0.97 3.99 13.28
N GLY A 75 0.36 4.09 14.46
CA GLY A 75 0.70 3.28 15.64
C GLY A 75 0.43 1.78 15.50
N TYR A 76 -0.31 1.34 14.48
CA TYR A 76 -0.56 -0.07 14.18
C TYR A 76 0.45 -0.66 13.20
N ALA A 77 1.23 0.17 12.52
CA ALA A 77 2.27 -0.27 11.61
C ALA A 77 3.45 -0.89 12.39
N LYS A 78 4.13 -1.84 11.76
CA LYS A 78 5.36 -2.41 12.31
C LYS A 78 6.45 -1.32 12.32
N LEU A 79 7.07 -1.11 13.48
CA LEU A 79 8.21 -0.20 13.60
C LEU A 79 9.53 -0.93 13.27
N PRO A 80 10.45 -0.30 12.53
CA PRO A 80 11.80 -0.84 12.37
C PRO A 80 12.48 -0.98 13.73
N LYS A 81 13.09 -2.14 13.97
CA LYS A 81 13.89 -2.39 15.19
C LYS A 81 15.26 -1.72 15.13
N VAL A 82 15.82 -1.58 13.92
CA VAL A 82 17.13 -0.94 13.69
C VAL A 82 17.03 0.55 13.98
N LEU A 83 17.86 1.03 14.90
CA LEU A 83 17.81 2.41 15.44
C LEU A 83 17.88 3.47 14.35
N THR A 84 18.75 3.31 13.35
CA THR A 84 18.92 4.28 12.26
C THR A 84 17.66 4.45 11.42
N LEU A 85 17.01 3.34 11.05
CA LEU A 85 15.74 3.39 10.33
C LEU A 85 14.65 3.97 11.24
N ARG A 86 14.58 3.52 12.50
CA ARG A 86 13.57 3.99 13.46
C ARG A 86 13.60 5.51 13.65
N VAL A 87 14.79 6.11 13.76
CA VAL A 87 14.93 7.57 13.89
C VAL A 87 14.37 8.30 12.66
N ASN A 88 14.70 7.84 11.45
CA ASN A 88 14.18 8.43 10.21
C ASN A 88 12.65 8.34 10.12
N PHE A 89 12.09 7.17 10.48
CA PHE A 89 10.64 6.95 10.49
C PHE A 89 9.91 7.81 11.53
N MET A 90 10.47 7.95 12.74
CA MET A 90 9.86 8.77 13.78
C MET A 90 9.92 10.27 13.45
N SER A 91 10.96 10.74 12.76
CA SER A 91 11.04 12.11 12.25
C SER A 91 9.92 12.40 11.25
N SER A 92 9.73 11.52 10.27
CA SER A 92 8.68 11.67 9.25
C SER A 92 7.25 11.63 9.83
N LEU A 93 7.02 10.78 10.85
CA LEU A 93 5.72 10.73 11.54
C LEU A 93 5.41 12.03 12.30
N LEU A 94 6.42 12.66 12.91
CA LEU A 94 6.25 13.93 13.63
C LEU A 94 5.92 15.09 12.67
N GLU A 95 6.54 15.13 11.50
CA GLU A 95 6.22 16.14 10.47
C GLU A 95 4.77 16.02 9.99
N THR A 96 4.28 14.79 9.83
CA THR A 96 2.89 14.52 9.40
C THR A 96 1.84 14.91 10.46
N LEU A 97 2.23 15.02 11.73
CA LEU A 97 1.32 15.43 12.82
C LEU A 97 1.26 16.95 13.05
N HIS A 98 2.16 17.72 12.43
CA HIS A 98 2.23 19.18 12.59
C HIS A 98 1.86 19.97 11.32
N GLY A 99 1.40 19.29 10.26
CA GLY A 99 0.82 19.88 9.05
C GLY A 99 -0.64 19.51 8.88
#